data_AF-A0A0F8ZJM1-F1
#
_entry.id   AF-A0A0F8ZJM1-F1
#
_cell.length_a   1.000
_cell.length_b   1.000
_cell.length_c   1.000
_cell.angle_alpha   90.00
_cell.angle_beta   90.00
_cell.angle_gamma   90.00
#
_symmetry.space_group_name_H-M   'P 1'
#
loop_
_entity.id
_entity.type
_entity.pdbx_description
1 polymer ?
#
loop_
_entity_poly.entity_id
_entity_poly.type
_entity_poly.pdbx_seq_one_letter_code
_entity_poly.pdbx_strand_id
1 'polypeptide(L)'
;ATKLEERGVLVDLDYFDKLCSYYSNNLEEQKQALSELVGREVEKPTYYKTVQNLLFEELELPLPARATDSAIKGCKNCKKDSPCSPGHAGTGSDELEELNERSPHPILPILIDLKSAEKFYNTYLEGGSGGFRRHIRDDGRIHPRWNAARASTGRFTCEDPNLMNPPKEVVIDSDEYDIHSKDAIRSMFIATPGNLIMNADWSQLELWALAYNTGDKTLLEILRGGEDVHTFVARKLCELGISSQFPKESFDPGLDSIDWKIKYPVLRGKAKTFVFGISYQLTEESAATRLNCSVEEASALFTAFLTQIFPSLPDYFARIREEVFKI
;
A
#
# COMPACT_ATOMS: atom_id res chain seq x y z
N ALA A 1 11.24 -20.31 22.24
CA ALA A 1 10.18 -19.90 21.32
C ALA A 1 8.97 -19.51 22.16
N THR A 2 8.16 -18.54 21.73
CA THR A 2 6.89 -18.24 22.41
C THR A 2 5.84 -19.31 22.04
N LYS A 3 4.75 -19.43 22.81
CA LYS A 3 3.63 -20.34 22.44
C LYS A 3 3.07 -20.08 21.04
N LEU A 4 3.13 -18.83 20.57
CA LEU A 4 2.71 -18.44 19.23
C LEU A 4 3.64 -19.02 18.15
N GLU A 5 4.96 -18.90 18.35
CA GLU A 5 5.99 -19.46 17.47
C GLU A 5 5.94 -20.99 17.45
N GLU A 6 5.74 -21.61 18.60
CA GLU A 6 5.62 -23.07 18.71
C GLU A 6 4.37 -23.61 18.00
N ARG A 7 3.24 -22.89 18.09
CA ARG A 7 1.99 -23.32 17.46
C ARG A 7 1.99 -23.14 15.94
N GLY A 8 2.54 -22.02 15.44
CA GLY A 8 2.51 -21.68 14.02
C GLY A 8 1.10 -21.55 13.42
N VAL A 9 1.04 -21.37 12.11
CA VAL A 9 -0.20 -21.31 11.32
C VAL A 9 -0.26 -22.49 10.36
N LEU A 10 -1.42 -23.14 10.23
CA LEU A 10 -1.63 -24.24 9.30
C LEU A 10 -1.85 -23.70 7.88
N VAL A 11 -1.25 -24.34 6.90
CA VAL A 11 -1.39 -24.01 5.48
C VAL A 11 -2.23 -25.08 4.79
N ASP A 12 -3.19 -24.64 3.97
CA ASP A 12 -3.87 -25.49 3.00
C ASP A 12 -2.91 -25.78 1.84
N LEU A 13 -2.29 -26.96 1.86
CA LEU A 13 -1.23 -27.31 0.91
C LEU A 13 -1.77 -27.46 -0.53
N ASP A 14 -2.97 -28.01 -0.69
CA ASP A 14 -3.58 -28.19 -2.01
C ASP A 14 -3.88 -26.82 -2.63
N TYR A 15 -4.46 -25.90 -1.85
CA TYR A 15 -4.70 -24.53 -2.30
C TYR A 15 -3.40 -23.75 -2.52
N PHE A 16 -2.39 -23.95 -1.66
CA PHE A 16 -1.07 -23.34 -1.81
C PHE A 16 -0.39 -23.80 -3.11
N ASP A 17 -0.43 -25.08 -3.43
CA ASP A 17 0.16 -25.64 -4.66
C ASP A 17 -0.57 -25.10 -5.91
N LYS A 18 -1.90 -25.00 -5.88
CA LYS A 18 -2.67 -24.33 -6.95
C LYS A 18 -2.21 -22.88 -7.17
N LEU A 19 -2.02 -22.10 -6.10
CA LEU A 19 -1.48 -20.74 -6.19
C LEU A 19 -0.06 -20.71 -6.78
N CYS A 20 0.79 -21.65 -6.40
CA CYS A 20 2.15 -21.76 -6.95
C CYS A 20 2.10 -22.00 -8.46
N SER A 21 1.26 -22.94 -8.92
CA SER A 21 1.07 -23.19 -10.35
C SER A 21 0.51 -21.98 -11.09
N TYR A 22 -0.53 -21.34 -10.54
CA TYR A 22 -1.14 -20.15 -11.14
C TYR A 22 -0.12 -19.03 -11.36
N TYR A 23 0.64 -18.66 -10.33
CA TYR A 23 1.62 -17.57 -10.45
C TYR A 23 2.88 -17.97 -11.23
N SER A 24 3.30 -19.24 -11.18
CA SER A 24 4.40 -19.73 -12.02
C SER A 24 4.03 -19.66 -13.50
N ASN A 25 2.82 -20.07 -13.87
CA ASN A 25 2.39 -20.05 -15.27
C ASN A 25 2.18 -18.60 -15.75
N ASN A 26 1.52 -17.76 -14.95
CA ASN A 26 1.40 -16.33 -15.25
C ASN A 26 2.78 -15.67 -15.44
N LEU A 27 3.78 -16.01 -14.61
CA LEU A 27 5.15 -15.51 -14.80
C LEU A 27 5.75 -15.88 -16.15
N GLU A 28 5.60 -17.13 -16.59
CA GLU A 28 6.14 -17.57 -17.88
C GLU A 28 5.37 -16.95 -19.05
N GLU A 29 4.04 -16.84 -18.96
CA GLU A 29 3.20 -16.16 -19.95
C GLU A 29 3.62 -14.69 -20.13
N GLN A 30 3.80 -13.94 -19.03
CA GLN A 30 4.21 -12.54 -19.13
C GLN A 30 5.65 -12.40 -19.66
N LYS A 31 6.56 -13.30 -19.31
CA LYS A 31 7.93 -13.30 -19.87
C LYS A 31 7.92 -13.57 -21.37
N GLN A 32 7.07 -14.49 -21.82
CA GLN A 32 6.89 -14.78 -23.24
C GLN A 32 6.28 -13.59 -23.96
N ALA A 33 5.19 -13.02 -23.45
CA ALA A 33 4.54 -11.84 -24.02
C ALA A 33 5.50 -10.65 -24.11
N LEU A 34 6.32 -10.42 -23.08
CA LEU A 34 7.36 -9.41 -23.10
C LEU A 34 8.41 -9.69 -24.19
N SER A 35 8.87 -10.93 -24.29
CA SER A 35 9.89 -11.32 -25.27
C SER A 35 9.39 -11.20 -26.71
N GLU A 36 8.13 -11.56 -26.96
CA GLU A 36 7.47 -11.40 -28.24
C GLU A 36 7.30 -9.92 -28.62
N LEU A 37 6.88 -9.09 -27.67
CA LEU A 37 6.70 -7.65 -27.91
C LEU A 37 8.02 -6.94 -28.21
N VAL A 38 9.10 -7.31 -27.52
CA VAL A 38 10.43 -6.71 -27.70
C VAL A 38 11.19 -7.37 -28.87
N GLY A 39 10.77 -8.55 -29.32
CA GLY A 39 11.42 -9.31 -30.39
C GLY A 39 12.71 -10.04 -29.95
N ARG A 40 12.96 -10.14 -28.64
CA ARG A 40 14.10 -10.85 -28.03
C ARG A 40 13.78 -11.21 -26.59
N GLU A 41 14.49 -12.20 -26.07
CA GLU A 41 14.44 -12.52 -24.65
C GLU A 41 15.00 -11.35 -23.80
N VAL A 42 14.33 -11.07 -22.68
CA VAL A 42 14.72 -10.02 -21.73
C VAL A 42 15.19 -10.68 -20.43
N GLU A 43 16.50 -10.67 -20.17
CA GLU A 43 17.06 -11.21 -18.93
C GLU A 43 16.68 -10.34 -17.72
N LYS A 44 16.18 -10.96 -16.64
CA LYS A 44 15.74 -10.29 -15.40
C LYS A 44 14.75 -9.15 -15.69
N PRO A 45 13.58 -9.45 -16.28
CA PRO A 45 12.64 -8.44 -16.78
C PRO A 45 11.98 -7.58 -15.70
N THR A 46 12.10 -7.95 -14.42
CA THR A 46 11.66 -7.13 -13.27
C THR A 46 12.75 -6.26 -12.67
N TYR A 47 14.02 -6.56 -12.97
CA TYR A 47 15.15 -5.86 -12.36
C TYR A 47 15.13 -4.40 -12.80
N TYR A 48 15.21 -3.49 -11.83
CA TYR A 48 14.93 -2.08 -12.07
C TYR A 48 15.79 -1.46 -13.18
N LYS A 49 17.07 -1.85 -13.33
CA LYS A 49 17.92 -1.35 -14.42
C LYS A 49 17.51 -1.89 -15.78
N THR A 50 17.15 -3.18 -15.85
CA THR A 50 16.64 -3.79 -17.09
C THR A 50 15.40 -3.04 -17.54
N VAL A 51 14.47 -2.77 -16.61
CA VAL A 51 13.23 -2.03 -16.89
C VAL A 51 13.51 -0.59 -17.29
N GLN A 52 14.41 0.12 -16.58
CA GLN A 52 14.79 1.49 -16.92
C GLN A 52 15.38 1.58 -18.34
N ASN A 53 16.32 0.70 -18.69
CA ASN A 53 16.94 0.69 -20.01
C ASN A 53 15.90 0.39 -21.10
N LEU A 54 15.08 -0.64 -20.88
CA LEU A 54 14.06 -1.05 -21.85
C LEU A 54 13.03 0.07 -22.10
N LEU A 55 12.51 0.69 -21.05
CA LEU A 55 11.45 1.71 -21.19
C LEU A 55 11.98 3.04 -21.70
N PHE A 56 13.11 3.51 -21.16
CA PHE A 56 13.51 4.90 -21.31
C PHE A 56 14.69 5.10 -22.27
N GLU A 57 15.49 4.05 -22.52
CA GLU A 57 16.60 4.11 -23.48
C GLU A 57 16.24 3.44 -24.80
N GLU A 58 15.68 2.21 -24.77
CA GLU A 58 15.34 1.47 -26.00
C GLU A 58 14.03 1.94 -26.62
N LEU A 59 12.98 2.11 -25.82
CA LEU A 59 11.66 2.54 -26.28
C LEU A 59 11.43 4.05 -26.20
N GLU A 60 12.37 4.80 -25.62
CA GLU A 60 12.32 6.26 -25.48
C GLU A 60 11.00 6.78 -24.87
N LEU A 61 10.37 5.99 -23.99
CA LEU A 61 9.17 6.44 -23.28
C LEU A 61 9.48 7.62 -22.36
N PRO A 62 8.51 8.51 -22.11
CA PRO A 62 8.70 9.59 -21.17
C PRO A 62 9.00 9.05 -19.77
N LEU A 63 9.80 9.78 -19.00
CA LEU A 63 10.10 9.40 -17.63
C LEU A 63 8.85 9.51 -16.75
N PRO A 64 8.65 8.60 -15.78
CA PRO A 64 7.59 8.69 -14.79
C PRO A 64 7.79 9.92 -13.91
N ALA A 65 6.75 10.30 -13.17
CA ALA A 65 6.80 11.44 -12.28
C ALA A 65 7.86 11.25 -11.19
N ARG A 66 8.00 10.05 -10.61
CA ARG A 66 8.85 9.88 -9.42
C ARG A 66 10.26 9.41 -9.74
N ALA A 67 11.23 10.05 -9.08
CA ALA A 67 12.62 9.59 -9.05
C ALA A 67 12.85 8.54 -7.95
N THR A 68 13.86 7.68 -8.12
CA THR A 68 14.27 6.73 -7.09
C THR A 68 14.83 7.43 -5.84
N ASP A 69 14.63 6.83 -4.65
CA ASP A 69 15.18 7.35 -3.39
C ASP A 69 16.70 7.53 -3.43
N SER A 70 17.40 6.62 -4.12
CA SER A 70 18.85 6.73 -4.35
C SER A 70 19.20 7.96 -5.19
N ALA A 71 18.43 8.26 -6.23
CA ALA A 71 18.64 9.43 -7.06
C ALA A 71 18.39 10.73 -6.27
N ILE A 72 17.33 10.77 -5.45
CA ILE A 72 17.01 11.93 -4.61
C ILE A 72 18.15 12.23 -3.63
N LYS A 73 18.78 11.19 -3.05
CA LYS A 73 19.91 11.35 -2.12
C LYS A 73 21.22 11.69 -2.82
N GLY A 74 21.43 11.19 -4.05
CA GLY A 74 22.72 11.21 -4.73
C GLY A 74 22.87 12.26 -5.83
N CYS A 75 21.78 12.81 -6.37
CA CYS A 75 21.80 13.69 -7.53
C CYS A 75 21.19 15.07 -7.23
N LYS A 76 21.99 16.12 -7.39
CA LYS A 76 21.57 17.52 -7.14
C LYS A 76 20.50 18.03 -8.13
N ASN A 77 20.42 17.43 -9.32
CA ASN A 77 19.51 17.86 -10.38
C ASN A 77 18.17 17.14 -10.35
N CYS A 78 18.07 16.04 -9.59
CA CYS A 78 16.86 15.25 -9.52
C CYS A 78 15.97 15.77 -8.40
N LYS A 79 14.68 15.96 -8.73
CA LYS A 79 13.64 16.22 -7.73
C LYS A 79 12.85 14.95 -7.49
N LYS A 80 12.14 14.89 -6.37
CA LYS A 80 11.31 13.72 -6.00
C LYS A 80 10.29 13.36 -7.07
N ASP A 81 9.74 14.39 -7.70
CA ASP A 81 8.69 14.41 -8.72
C ASP A 81 9.22 14.74 -10.12
N SER A 82 10.54 14.69 -10.32
CA SER A 82 11.13 14.89 -11.63
C SER A 82 12.50 14.19 -11.71
N PRO A 83 12.54 12.94 -12.22
CA PRO A 83 13.80 12.29 -12.53
C PRO A 83 14.50 13.04 -13.66
N CYS A 84 15.79 13.25 -13.47
CA CYS A 84 16.64 14.03 -14.37
C CYS A 84 17.33 13.17 -15.44
N SER A 85 17.18 11.84 -15.38
CA SER A 85 17.68 10.89 -16.39
C SER A 85 16.97 9.52 -16.27
N PRO A 86 17.03 8.66 -17.32
CA PRO A 86 16.52 7.29 -17.31
C PRO A 86 16.91 6.46 -16.07
N GLY A 87 18.20 6.45 -15.72
CA GLY A 87 18.69 5.68 -14.56
C GLY A 87 18.21 6.21 -13.20
N HIS A 88 17.59 7.39 -13.15
CA HIS A 88 17.02 7.97 -11.93
C HIS A 88 15.50 7.75 -11.81
N ALA A 89 14.82 7.31 -12.87
CA ALA A 89 13.39 7.08 -12.87
C ALA A 89 12.97 5.87 -12.00
N GLY A 90 11.89 6.02 -11.24
CA GLY A 90 11.28 4.88 -10.54
C GLY A 90 10.68 3.86 -11.51
N THR A 91 10.66 2.59 -11.11
CA THR A 91 10.02 1.50 -11.88
C THR A 91 9.23 0.58 -10.96
N GLY A 92 8.69 1.13 -9.86
CA GLY A 92 7.73 0.44 -9.00
C GLY A 92 6.34 0.41 -9.64
N SER A 93 5.40 -0.28 -9.00
CA SER A 93 4.02 -0.40 -9.49
C SER A 93 3.38 0.98 -9.70
N ASP A 94 3.43 1.85 -8.69
CA ASP A 94 2.89 3.22 -8.77
C ASP A 94 3.46 4.01 -9.97
N GLU A 95 4.77 3.93 -10.22
CA GLU A 95 5.40 4.67 -11.32
C GLU A 95 5.05 4.10 -12.69
N LEU A 96 4.91 2.79 -12.81
CA LEU A 96 4.51 2.15 -14.06
C LEU A 96 3.02 2.38 -14.36
N GLU A 97 2.15 2.36 -13.34
CA GLU A 97 0.73 2.67 -13.45
C GLU A 97 0.53 4.13 -13.88
N GLU A 98 1.19 5.08 -13.20
CA GLU A 98 1.17 6.50 -13.57
C GLU A 98 1.64 6.72 -15.02
N LEU A 99 2.75 6.06 -15.40
CA LEU A 99 3.27 6.15 -16.75
C LEU A 99 2.29 5.56 -17.78
N ASN A 100 1.62 4.45 -17.44
CA ASN A 100 0.64 3.81 -18.32
C ASN A 100 -0.61 4.66 -18.51
N GLU A 101 -1.04 5.39 -17.49
CA GLU A 101 -2.15 6.35 -17.59
C GLU A 101 -1.77 7.57 -18.46
N ARG A 102 -0.57 8.12 -18.26
CA ARG A 102 -0.11 9.33 -18.97
C ARG A 102 0.36 9.07 -20.40
N SER A 103 1.05 7.98 -20.64
CA SER A 103 1.63 7.59 -21.93
C SER A 103 1.47 6.08 -22.14
N PRO A 104 0.25 5.60 -22.46
CA PRO A 104 -0.02 4.18 -22.62
C PRO A 104 0.93 3.52 -23.64
N HIS A 105 1.50 2.37 -23.26
CA HIS A 105 2.31 1.54 -24.15
C HIS A 105 2.05 0.06 -23.84
N PRO A 106 1.94 -0.83 -24.85
CA PRO A 106 1.61 -2.25 -24.63
C PRO A 106 2.55 -2.98 -23.66
N ILE A 107 3.78 -2.51 -23.51
CA ILE A 107 4.77 -3.09 -22.59
C ILE A 107 4.46 -2.83 -21.11
N LEU A 108 3.77 -1.72 -20.79
CA LEU A 108 3.58 -1.28 -19.41
C LEU A 108 2.65 -2.23 -18.63
N PRO A 109 1.47 -2.61 -19.15
CA PRO A 109 0.63 -3.63 -18.50
C PRO A 109 1.38 -4.95 -18.26
N ILE A 110 2.12 -5.43 -19.27
CA ILE A 110 2.91 -6.67 -19.18
C ILE A 110 3.93 -6.57 -18.03
N LEU A 111 4.67 -5.47 -17.92
CA LEU A 111 5.65 -5.28 -16.85
C LEU A 111 5.01 -5.12 -15.47
N ILE A 112 3.84 -4.49 -15.37
CA ILE A 112 3.07 -4.37 -14.12
C ILE A 112 2.65 -5.76 -13.64
N ASP A 113 2.05 -6.56 -14.53
CA ASP A 113 1.59 -7.91 -14.23
C ASP A 113 2.76 -8.84 -13.90
N LEU A 114 3.85 -8.76 -14.67
CA LEU A 114 5.06 -9.53 -14.46
C LEU A 114 5.71 -9.21 -13.09
N LYS A 115 5.82 -7.94 -12.71
CA LYS A 115 6.32 -7.53 -11.38
C LYS A 115 5.40 -8.01 -10.26
N SER A 116 4.08 -7.94 -10.48
CA SER A 116 3.08 -8.41 -9.53
C SER A 116 3.19 -9.92 -9.30
N ALA A 117 3.21 -10.70 -10.39
CA ALA A 117 3.36 -12.15 -10.35
C ALA A 117 4.69 -12.57 -9.72
N GLU A 118 5.80 -11.91 -10.07
CA GLU A 118 7.11 -12.21 -9.48
C GLU A 118 7.12 -11.93 -7.98
N LYS A 119 6.56 -10.80 -7.56
CA LYS A 119 6.43 -10.47 -6.14
C LYS A 119 5.65 -11.55 -5.39
N PHE A 120 4.49 -11.96 -5.91
CA PHE A 120 3.68 -12.96 -5.22
C PHE A 120 4.39 -14.32 -5.15
N TYR A 121 4.95 -14.76 -6.28
CA TYR A 121 5.66 -16.02 -6.37
C TYR A 121 6.89 -16.07 -5.45
N ASN A 122 7.75 -15.04 -5.49
CA ASN A 122 9.02 -15.03 -4.75
C ASN A 122 8.92 -14.62 -3.27
N THR A 123 7.87 -13.88 -2.90
CA THR A 123 7.73 -13.36 -1.53
C THR A 123 6.81 -14.22 -0.67
N TYR A 124 5.80 -14.85 -1.26
CA TYR A 124 4.77 -15.58 -0.49
C TYR A 124 4.61 -17.04 -0.89
N LEU A 125 5.08 -17.47 -2.06
CA LEU A 125 4.81 -18.82 -2.55
C LEU A 125 6.10 -19.66 -2.60
N GLU A 126 6.45 -20.23 -3.74
CA GLU A 126 7.53 -21.19 -3.87
C GLU A 126 8.89 -20.56 -4.21
N GLY A 127 8.88 -19.39 -4.84
CA GLY A 127 10.09 -18.73 -5.31
C GLY A 127 10.89 -18.02 -4.21
N GLY A 128 12.12 -17.66 -4.54
CA GLY A 128 12.95 -16.77 -3.74
C GLY A 128 13.36 -17.30 -2.36
N SER A 129 14.05 -16.46 -1.59
CA SER A 129 14.44 -16.78 -0.22
C SER A 129 13.33 -16.56 0.80
N GLY A 130 12.30 -15.78 0.45
CA GLY A 130 11.19 -15.41 1.32
C GLY A 130 9.90 -16.21 1.12
N GLY A 131 9.77 -16.94 0.00
CA GLY A 131 8.60 -17.75 -0.31
C GLY A 131 8.27 -18.75 0.78
N PHE A 132 6.99 -18.93 1.08
CA PHE A 132 6.56 -19.74 2.22
C PHE A 132 6.81 -21.24 2.06
N ARG A 133 6.95 -21.79 0.84
CA ARG A 133 7.17 -23.24 0.60
C ARG A 133 8.29 -23.82 1.47
N ARG A 134 9.43 -23.14 1.56
CA ARG A 134 10.59 -23.55 2.37
C ARG A 134 10.41 -23.39 3.88
N HIS A 135 9.36 -22.70 4.30
CA HIS A 135 9.03 -22.43 5.70
C HIS A 135 7.90 -23.31 6.23
N ILE A 136 7.18 -24.00 5.34
CA ILE A 136 6.22 -25.03 5.70
C ILE A 136 7.01 -26.25 6.19
N ARG A 137 6.75 -26.64 7.44
CA ARG A 137 7.37 -27.82 8.06
C ARG A 137 6.54 -29.08 7.79
N ASP A 138 7.07 -30.23 8.20
CA ASP A 138 6.43 -31.54 8.05
C ASP A 138 5.03 -31.64 8.71
N ASP A 139 4.72 -30.76 9.66
CA ASP A 139 3.41 -30.66 10.30
C ASP A 139 2.41 -29.79 9.51
N GLY A 140 2.78 -29.35 8.30
CA GLY A 140 1.98 -28.49 7.42
C GLY A 140 1.90 -27.03 7.89
N ARG A 141 2.75 -26.61 8.84
CA ARG A 141 2.67 -25.28 9.46
C ARG A 141 3.87 -24.41 9.15
N ILE A 142 3.61 -23.10 9.21
CA ILE A 142 4.64 -22.07 9.21
C ILE A 142 4.82 -21.54 10.63
N HIS A 143 6.07 -21.53 11.10
CA HIS A 143 6.47 -21.07 12.42
C HIS A 143 7.37 -19.84 12.31
N PRO A 144 6.79 -18.63 12.25
CA PRO A 144 7.58 -17.41 12.16
C PRO A 144 8.36 -17.15 13.45
N ARG A 145 9.32 -16.23 13.40
CA ARG A 145 9.97 -15.64 14.57
C ARG A 145 9.44 -14.23 14.83
N TRP A 146 9.08 -13.95 16.08
CA TRP A 146 8.56 -12.66 16.52
C TRP A 146 9.61 -11.91 17.34
N ASN A 147 9.90 -10.67 16.96
CA ASN A 147 10.86 -9.82 17.64
C ASN A 147 10.14 -8.61 18.27
N ALA A 148 10.17 -8.54 19.60
CA ALA A 148 9.51 -7.46 20.37
C ALA A 148 10.33 -6.16 20.45
N ALA A 149 11.65 -6.23 20.28
CA ALA A 149 12.56 -5.12 20.54
C ALA A 149 13.34 -4.65 19.30
N ARG A 150 12.87 -5.00 18.09
CA ARG A 150 13.59 -4.69 16.84
C ARG A 150 13.19 -3.34 16.23
N ALA A 151 11.89 -3.01 16.23
CA ALA A 151 11.43 -1.75 15.65
C ALA A 151 11.68 -0.60 16.63
N SER A 152 12.18 0.53 16.15
CA SER A 152 12.37 1.75 16.96
C SER A 152 11.05 2.30 17.53
N THR A 153 9.93 1.98 16.89
CA THR A 153 8.57 2.36 17.32
C THR A 153 8.01 1.46 18.42
N GLY A 154 8.73 0.40 18.82
CA GLY A 154 8.23 -0.61 19.76
C GLY A 154 7.24 -1.61 19.17
N ARG A 155 6.96 -1.56 17.87
CA ARG A 155 6.13 -2.57 17.18
C ARG A 155 6.84 -3.92 17.13
N PHE A 156 6.06 -5.01 17.23
CA PHE A 156 6.56 -6.33 16.88
C PHE A 156 7.00 -6.38 15.43
N THR A 157 8.03 -7.18 15.16
CA THR A 157 8.40 -7.56 13.80
C THR A 157 8.39 -9.07 13.65
N CYS A 158 8.15 -9.55 12.44
CA CYS A 158 8.01 -10.96 12.10
C CYS A 158 8.99 -11.30 10.98
N GLU A 159 9.72 -12.40 11.12
CA GLU A 159 10.68 -12.87 10.11
C GLU A 159 10.75 -14.40 10.08
N ASP A 160 11.38 -14.93 9.03
CA ASP A 160 11.60 -16.36 8.78
C ASP A 160 10.35 -17.27 8.88
N PRO A 161 9.25 -16.95 8.17
CA PRO A 161 9.04 -15.83 7.25
C PRO A 161 8.19 -14.70 7.88
N ASN A 162 8.05 -13.57 7.18
CA ASN A 162 7.21 -12.46 7.66
C ASN A 162 5.71 -12.73 7.39
N LEU A 163 4.97 -13.09 8.44
CA LEU A 163 3.52 -13.32 8.40
C LEU A 163 2.67 -12.09 8.72
N MET A 164 3.27 -10.90 8.92
CA MET A 164 2.50 -9.66 9.13
C MET A 164 2.05 -9.01 7.82
N ASN A 165 2.78 -9.27 6.73
CA ASN A 165 2.62 -8.60 5.45
C ASN A 165 1.98 -9.42 4.30
N PRO A 166 1.37 -10.61 4.49
CA PRO A 166 0.52 -11.18 3.45
C PRO A 166 -0.54 -10.16 3.00
N PRO A 167 -0.65 -9.89 1.69
CA PRO A 167 -1.53 -8.87 1.13
C PRO A 167 -2.99 -9.18 1.51
N LYS A 168 -3.75 -8.14 1.86
CA LYS A 168 -5.13 -8.31 2.32
C LYS A 168 -6.10 -8.65 1.19
N GLU A 169 -5.90 -8.04 0.03
CA GLU A 169 -6.82 -8.14 -1.11
C GLU A 169 -5.98 -8.53 -2.33
N VAL A 170 -6.13 -9.79 -2.73
CA VAL A 170 -5.54 -10.36 -3.95
C VAL A 170 -6.66 -11.16 -4.56
N VAL A 171 -7.31 -10.57 -5.56
CA VAL A 171 -8.45 -11.18 -6.23
C VAL A 171 -7.92 -12.12 -7.30
N ILE A 172 -8.25 -13.39 -7.19
CA ILE A 172 -8.02 -14.39 -8.24
C ILE A 172 -9.37 -15.05 -8.51
N ASP A 173 -9.75 -15.03 -9.78
CA ASP A 173 -10.94 -15.69 -10.30
C ASP A 173 -10.51 -16.50 -11.52
N SER A 174 -10.27 -17.80 -11.31
CA SER A 174 -9.72 -18.70 -12.33
C SER A 174 -10.34 -20.08 -12.23
N ASP A 175 -11.14 -20.42 -13.24
CA ASP A 175 -11.74 -21.74 -13.41
C ASP A 175 -10.68 -22.83 -13.66
N GLU A 176 -9.58 -22.49 -14.34
CA GLU A 176 -8.51 -23.44 -14.70
C GLU A 176 -7.81 -24.02 -13.47
N TYR A 177 -7.53 -23.16 -12.48
CA TYR A 177 -6.83 -23.56 -11.25
C TYR A 177 -7.80 -23.83 -10.09
N ASP A 178 -9.11 -23.65 -10.30
CA ASP A 178 -10.15 -23.74 -9.28
C ASP A 178 -9.81 -22.84 -8.07
N ILE A 179 -9.61 -21.55 -8.37
CA ILE A 179 -9.30 -20.49 -7.41
C ILE A 179 -10.29 -19.34 -7.61
N HIS A 180 -11.17 -19.15 -6.62
CA HIS A 180 -12.12 -18.04 -6.57
C HIS A 180 -12.02 -17.36 -5.20
N SER A 181 -11.10 -16.41 -5.06
CA SER A 181 -10.82 -15.74 -3.79
C SER A 181 -10.59 -14.24 -3.97
N LYS A 182 -11.02 -13.44 -2.99
CA LYS A 182 -10.77 -11.98 -2.92
C LYS A 182 -9.50 -11.64 -2.13
N ASP A 183 -8.97 -12.61 -1.40
CA ASP A 183 -7.81 -12.49 -0.52
C ASP A 183 -6.89 -13.72 -0.67
N ALA A 184 -6.66 -14.15 -1.91
CA ALA A 184 -6.11 -15.45 -2.27
C ALA A 184 -4.86 -15.84 -1.45
N ILE A 185 -3.89 -14.93 -1.29
CA ILE A 185 -2.68 -15.22 -0.51
C ILE A 185 -2.98 -15.46 0.97
N ARG A 186 -4.00 -14.82 1.56
CA ARG A 186 -4.40 -15.08 2.95
C ARG A 186 -5.26 -16.33 3.09
N SER A 187 -6.05 -16.67 2.07
CA SER A 187 -6.96 -17.83 2.10
C SER A 187 -6.24 -19.17 2.29
N MET A 188 -4.94 -19.26 1.96
CA MET A 188 -4.14 -20.47 2.22
C MET A 188 -3.90 -20.75 3.70
N PHE A 189 -4.08 -19.76 4.59
CA PHE A 189 -3.94 -19.96 6.03
C PHE A 189 -5.27 -20.42 6.64
N ILE A 190 -5.29 -21.65 7.14
CA ILE A 190 -6.52 -22.30 7.59
C ILE A 190 -6.51 -22.65 9.07
N ALA A 191 -7.72 -22.81 9.64
CA ALA A 191 -7.87 -23.38 10.97
C ALA A 191 -7.58 -24.89 10.94
N THR A 192 -7.09 -25.42 12.05
CA THR A 192 -7.03 -26.88 12.26
C THR A 192 -8.44 -27.47 12.28
N PRO A 193 -8.68 -28.70 11.78
CA PRO A 193 -10.00 -29.32 11.79
C PRO A 193 -10.72 -29.20 13.13
N GLY A 194 -12.01 -28.83 13.08
CA GLY A 194 -12.83 -28.57 14.27
C GLY A 194 -12.60 -27.22 14.95
N ASN A 195 -11.78 -26.34 14.37
CA ASN A 195 -11.52 -24.98 14.88
C ASN A 195 -11.88 -23.90 13.85
N LEU A 196 -11.89 -22.65 14.29
CA LEU A 196 -12.08 -21.46 13.46
C LEU A 196 -10.94 -20.47 13.68
N ILE A 197 -10.64 -19.65 12.68
CA ILE A 197 -9.79 -18.46 12.84
C ILE A 197 -10.67 -17.29 13.26
N MET A 198 -10.33 -16.66 14.38
CA MET A 198 -10.94 -15.41 14.81
C MET A 198 -9.96 -14.27 14.53
N ASN A 199 -10.39 -13.29 13.74
CA ASN A 199 -9.64 -12.06 13.51
C ASN A 199 -10.25 -10.93 14.35
N ALA A 200 -9.43 -10.26 15.16
CA ALA A 200 -9.81 -9.11 15.96
C ALA A 200 -8.84 -7.96 15.65
N ASP A 201 -9.36 -6.91 15.02
CA ASP A 201 -8.60 -5.71 14.65
C ASP A 201 -9.21 -4.50 15.34
N TRP A 202 -8.36 -3.62 15.86
CA TRP A 202 -8.80 -2.41 16.54
C TRP A 202 -9.25 -1.37 15.50
N SER A 203 -10.53 -1.02 15.54
CA SER A 203 -11.07 0.04 14.69
C SER A 203 -10.35 1.36 14.99
N GLN A 204 -9.60 1.86 14.00
CA GLN A 204 -9.00 3.20 14.02
C GLN A 204 -8.05 3.44 15.21
N LEU A 205 -7.32 2.41 15.67
CA LEU A 205 -6.47 2.47 16.88
C LEU A 205 -5.53 3.67 16.92
N GLU A 206 -4.85 3.96 15.82
CA GLU A 206 -3.89 5.08 15.76
C GLU A 206 -4.61 6.44 15.88
N LEU A 207 -5.86 6.56 15.42
CA LEU A 207 -6.66 7.77 15.60
C LEU A 207 -7.17 7.90 17.03
N TRP A 208 -7.48 6.79 17.70
CA TRP A 208 -7.73 6.80 19.14
C TRP A 208 -6.51 7.27 19.92
N ALA A 209 -5.31 6.80 19.56
CA ALA A 209 -4.07 7.27 20.16
C ALA A 209 -3.86 8.77 19.89
N LEU A 210 -4.08 9.23 18.65
CA LEU A 210 -3.99 10.65 18.31
C LEU A 210 -4.96 11.49 19.14
N ALA A 211 -6.25 11.10 19.18
CA ALA A 211 -7.30 11.79 19.93
C ALA A 211 -7.00 11.87 21.43
N TYR A 212 -6.47 10.78 22.00
CA TYR A 212 -6.06 10.74 23.40
C TYR A 212 -4.91 11.72 23.69
N ASN A 213 -3.90 11.76 22.83
CA ASN A 213 -2.72 12.61 23.03
C ASN A 213 -2.99 14.09 22.74
N THR A 214 -3.84 14.39 21.77
CA THR A 214 -4.15 15.77 21.36
C THR A 214 -5.27 16.37 22.18
N GLY A 215 -6.21 15.55 22.67
CA GLY A 215 -7.44 16.01 23.30
C GLY A 215 -8.40 16.69 22.33
N ASP A 216 -8.23 16.50 21.01
CA ASP A 216 -9.06 17.15 19.99
C ASP A 216 -10.53 16.71 20.13
N LYS A 217 -11.41 17.69 20.39
CA LYS A 217 -12.82 17.43 20.69
C LYS A 217 -13.56 16.82 19.50
N THR A 218 -13.34 17.34 18.30
CA THR A 218 -13.97 16.83 17.08
C THR A 218 -13.59 15.37 16.86
N LEU A 219 -12.30 15.04 16.94
CA LEU A 219 -11.82 13.68 16.76
C LEU A 219 -12.37 12.72 17.82
N LEU A 220 -12.41 13.15 19.09
CA LEU A 220 -13.00 12.37 20.18
C LEU A 220 -14.50 12.15 20.01
N GLU A 221 -15.25 13.16 19.56
CA GLU A 221 -16.69 13.06 19.30
C GLU A 221 -16.99 12.05 18.20
N ILE A 222 -16.29 12.12 17.07
CA ILE A 222 -16.43 11.18 15.95
C ILE A 222 -16.15 9.74 16.42
N LEU A 223 -15.01 9.54 17.09
CA LEU A 223 -14.59 8.21 17.54
C LEU A 223 -15.53 7.62 18.59
N ARG A 224 -16.01 8.42 19.56
CA ARG A 224 -17.00 7.99 20.56
C ARG A 224 -18.37 7.71 19.96
N GLY A 225 -18.73 8.43 18.90
CA GLY A 225 -19.93 8.19 18.12
C GLY A 225 -19.88 6.91 17.26
N GLY A 226 -18.72 6.23 17.21
CA GLY A 226 -18.53 5.05 16.36
C GLY A 226 -18.40 5.37 14.88
N GLU A 227 -18.22 6.65 14.53
CA GLU A 227 -18.09 7.08 13.14
C GLU A 227 -16.69 6.80 12.58
N ASP A 228 -16.64 6.55 11.28
CA ASP A 228 -15.39 6.38 10.52
C ASP A 228 -14.78 7.77 10.26
N VAL A 229 -13.67 8.09 10.93
CA VAL A 229 -13.01 9.39 10.82
C VAL A 229 -12.59 9.69 9.39
N HIS A 230 -12.14 8.69 8.64
CA HIS A 230 -11.75 8.89 7.25
C HIS A 230 -12.96 9.24 6.37
N THR A 231 -14.10 8.58 6.60
CA THR A 231 -15.36 8.97 5.95
C THR A 231 -15.77 10.38 6.35
N PHE A 232 -15.76 10.70 7.64
CA PHE A 232 -16.11 12.04 8.13
C PHE A 232 -15.26 13.13 7.46
N VAL A 233 -13.93 12.94 7.45
CA VAL A 233 -12.99 13.86 6.81
C VAL A 233 -13.25 13.97 5.31
N ALA A 234 -13.44 12.85 4.61
CA ALA A 234 -13.72 12.86 3.17
C ALA A 234 -14.99 13.67 2.86
N ARG A 235 -16.06 13.45 3.63
CA ARG A 235 -17.33 14.18 3.50
C ARG A 235 -17.15 15.67 3.74
N LYS A 236 -16.41 16.05 4.78
CA LYS A 236 -16.11 17.46 5.08
C LYS A 236 -15.27 18.13 4.00
N LEU A 237 -14.28 17.45 3.45
CA LEU A 237 -13.47 17.99 2.35
C LEU A 237 -14.31 18.15 1.06
N CYS A 238 -15.20 17.20 0.76
CA CYS A 238 -16.16 17.34 -0.33
C CYS A 238 -17.13 18.51 -0.09
N GLU A 239 -17.66 18.68 1.13
CA GLU A 239 -18.56 19.79 1.48
C GLU A 239 -17.92 21.15 1.16
N LEU A 240 -16.62 21.29 1.47
CA LEU A 240 -15.83 22.49 1.19
C LEU A 240 -15.58 22.68 -0.31
N GLY A 241 -15.37 21.59 -1.07
CA GLY A 241 -15.18 21.64 -2.52
C GLY A 241 -13.91 22.38 -2.97
N ILE A 242 -12.84 22.29 -2.16
CA ILE A 242 -11.60 23.06 -2.32
C ILE A 242 -10.48 22.33 -3.06
N SER A 243 -10.72 21.09 -3.51
CA SER A 243 -9.79 20.32 -4.34
C SER A 243 -10.56 19.41 -5.29
N SER A 244 -10.00 19.23 -6.48
CA SER A 244 -10.40 18.21 -7.47
C SER A 244 -10.41 16.79 -6.90
N GLN A 245 -9.61 16.52 -5.86
CA GLN A 245 -9.53 15.20 -5.23
C GLN A 245 -10.70 14.92 -4.27
N PHE A 246 -11.41 15.96 -3.84
CA PHE A 246 -12.61 15.89 -2.99
C PHE A 246 -13.70 16.79 -3.59
N PRO A 247 -14.31 16.36 -4.71
CA PRO A 247 -15.24 17.18 -5.47
C PRO A 247 -16.53 17.47 -4.71
N LYS A 248 -17.10 18.67 -4.91
CA LYS A 248 -18.27 19.15 -4.16
C LYS A 248 -19.54 18.36 -4.46
N GLU A 249 -19.68 17.90 -5.69
CA GLU A 249 -20.77 17.04 -6.15
C GLU A 249 -20.79 15.66 -5.48
N SER A 250 -19.69 15.26 -4.83
CA SER A 250 -19.65 14.03 -4.01
C SER A 250 -20.13 14.27 -2.57
N PHE A 251 -20.38 15.52 -2.16
CA PHE A 251 -21.05 15.79 -0.91
C PHE A 251 -22.56 15.60 -1.06
N ASP A 252 -23.10 14.66 -0.28
CA ASP A 252 -24.52 14.35 -0.26
C ASP A 252 -25.02 14.44 1.19
N PRO A 253 -25.73 15.52 1.58
CA PRO A 253 -26.25 15.69 2.93
C PRO A 253 -27.40 14.73 3.24
N GLY A 254 -27.98 14.08 2.23
CA GLY A 254 -29.04 13.09 2.40
C GLY A 254 -28.54 11.69 2.77
N LEU A 255 -27.23 11.43 2.65
CA LEU A 255 -26.63 10.14 3.02
C LEU A 255 -26.03 10.20 4.43
N ASP A 256 -26.20 9.13 5.19
CA ASP A 256 -25.46 8.96 6.43
C ASP A 256 -24.00 8.53 6.16
N SER A 257 -23.20 8.34 7.23
CA SER A 257 -21.78 8.02 7.10
C SER A 257 -21.54 6.64 6.48
N ILE A 258 -22.43 5.68 6.72
CA ILE A 258 -22.30 4.31 6.23
C ILE A 258 -22.63 4.28 4.73
N ASP A 259 -23.77 4.86 4.36
CA ASP A 259 -24.22 4.91 2.98
C ASP A 259 -23.27 5.71 2.10
N TRP A 260 -22.75 6.83 2.61
CA TRP A 260 -21.75 7.62 1.89
C TRP A 260 -20.47 6.84 1.66
N LYS A 261 -19.99 6.08 2.67
CA LYS A 261 -18.79 5.24 2.56
C LYS A 261 -18.96 4.14 1.50
N ILE A 262 -20.14 3.53 1.41
CA ILE A 262 -20.45 2.51 0.41
C ILE A 262 -20.49 3.13 -0.99
N LYS A 263 -21.07 4.33 -1.14
CA LYS A 263 -21.17 5.04 -2.42
C LYS A 263 -19.83 5.59 -2.91
N TYR A 264 -18.97 6.06 -2.01
CA TYR A 264 -17.71 6.75 -2.34
C TYR A 264 -16.47 6.12 -1.66
N PRO A 265 -16.20 4.81 -1.86
CA PRO A 265 -15.11 4.11 -1.18
C PRO A 265 -13.73 4.64 -1.57
N VAL A 266 -13.57 5.11 -2.82
CA VAL A 266 -12.31 5.70 -3.33
C VAL A 266 -11.98 7.01 -2.62
N LEU A 267 -12.97 7.90 -2.43
CA LEU A 267 -12.77 9.17 -1.73
C LEU A 267 -12.43 8.94 -0.25
N ARG A 268 -13.09 7.97 0.40
CA ARG A 268 -12.69 7.52 1.73
C ARG A 268 -11.25 7.01 1.75
N GLY A 269 -10.84 6.24 0.75
CA GLY A 269 -9.47 5.74 0.60
C GLY A 269 -8.44 6.88 0.53
N LYS A 270 -8.71 7.91 -0.29
CA LYS A 270 -7.88 9.12 -0.37
C LYS A 270 -7.78 9.85 0.98
N ALA A 271 -8.93 10.05 1.65
CA ALA A 271 -8.95 10.68 2.97
C ALA A 271 -8.20 9.85 4.01
N LYS A 272 -8.28 8.52 3.98
CA LYS A 272 -7.48 7.64 4.84
C LYS A 272 -6.00 7.92 4.69
N THR A 273 -5.50 7.90 3.45
CA THR A 273 -4.09 8.19 3.14
C THR A 273 -3.67 9.58 3.61
N PHE A 274 -4.53 10.59 3.41
CA PHE A 274 -4.29 11.96 3.84
C PHE A 274 -4.25 12.12 5.37
N VAL A 275 -5.25 11.60 6.09
CA VAL A 275 -5.35 11.64 7.56
C VAL A 275 -4.14 10.98 8.21
N PHE A 276 -3.76 9.78 7.75
CA PHE A 276 -2.55 9.12 8.26
C PHE A 276 -1.30 9.94 7.93
N GLY A 277 -1.20 10.47 6.71
CA GLY A 277 -0.13 11.39 6.34
C GLY A 277 0.05 12.51 7.37
N ILE A 278 -1.00 13.29 7.62
CA ILE A 278 -0.94 14.40 8.58
C ILE A 278 -0.60 13.92 9.99
N SER A 279 -1.17 12.79 10.42
CA SER A 279 -0.85 12.19 11.73
C SER A 279 0.64 11.86 11.87
N TYR A 280 1.32 11.55 10.76
CA TYR A 280 2.76 11.32 10.67
C TYR A 280 3.54 12.56 10.20
N GLN A 281 2.99 13.77 10.38
CA GLN A 281 3.61 15.05 10.02
C GLN A 281 4.06 15.14 8.57
N LEU A 282 3.21 14.70 7.66
CA LEU A 282 3.44 14.84 6.23
C LEU A 282 3.56 16.31 5.80
N THR A 283 4.43 16.58 4.84
CA THR A 283 4.51 17.89 4.18
C THR A 283 3.43 18.04 3.11
N GLU A 284 3.11 19.28 2.74
CA GLU A 284 2.13 19.60 1.70
C GLU A 284 2.50 18.97 0.35
N GLU A 285 3.78 19.03 -0.05
CA GLU A 285 4.27 18.43 -1.30
C GLU A 285 4.13 16.91 -1.29
N SER A 286 4.37 16.31 -0.11
CA SER A 286 4.23 14.87 0.04
C SER A 286 2.77 14.42 0.08
N ALA A 287 1.83 15.27 0.47
CA ALA A 287 0.41 15.01 0.32
C ALA A 287 -0.05 15.19 -1.12
N ALA A 288 0.40 16.26 -1.80
CA ALA A 288 0.15 16.49 -3.22
C ALA A 288 0.55 15.26 -4.05
N THR A 289 1.73 14.72 -3.77
CA THR A 289 2.24 13.48 -4.40
C THR A 289 1.36 12.25 -4.13
N ARG A 290 0.81 12.10 -2.92
CA ARG A 290 -0.01 10.93 -2.53
C ARG A 290 -1.44 11.04 -3.04
N LEU A 291 -1.97 12.25 -3.11
CA LEU A 291 -3.30 12.54 -3.59
C LEU A 291 -3.34 12.75 -5.12
N ASN A 292 -2.18 12.79 -5.77
CA ASN A 292 -2.02 13.08 -7.18
C ASN A 292 -2.71 14.40 -7.57
N CYS A 293 -2.37 15.48 -6.84
CA CYS A 293 -2.91 16.83 -7.06
C CYS A 293 -1.81 17.89 -7.01
N SER A 294 -2.18 19.14 -7.28
CA SER A 294 -1.24 20.26 -7.17
C SER A 294 -0.86 20.54 -5.71
N VAL A 295 0.29 21.19 -5.49
CA VAL A 295 0.71 21.61 -4.14
C VAL A 295 -0.27 22.63 -3.57
N GLU A 296 -0.83 23.50 -4.41
CA GLU A 296 -1.82 24.51 -4.01
C GLU A 296 -3.11 23.83 -3.51
N GLU A 297 -3.60 22.80 -4.20
CA GLU A 297 -4.74 22.02 -3.73
C GLU A 297 -4.43 21.30 -2.41
N ALA A 298 -3.26 20.68 -2.30
CA ALA A 298 -2.85 20.01 -1.06
C ALA A 298 -2.76 21.01 0.11
N SER A 299 -2.19 22.20 -0.11
CA SER A 299 -2.07 23.27 0.89
C SER A 299 -3.44 23.74 1.39
N ALA A 300 -4.41 23.90 0.48
CA ALA A 300 -5.79 24.22 0.83
C ALA A 300 -6.43 23.12 1.69
N LEU A 301 -6.23 21.84 1.34
CA LEU A 301 -6.70 20.70 2.13
C LEU A 301 -6.06 20.64 3.52
N PHE A 302 -4.76 20.91 3.63
CA PHE A 302 -4.05 21.00 4.92
C PHE A 302 -4.65 22.08 5.81
N THR A 303 -4.83 23.27 5.25
CA THR A 303 -5.38 24.42 5.96
C THR A 303 -6.78 24.07 6.47
N ALA A 304 -7.65 23.53 5.63
CA ALA A 304 -8.99 23.11 6.06
C ALA A 304 -8.95 22.04 7.15
N PHE A 305 -8.10 21.03 7.00
CA PHE A 305 -7.96 19.95 7.98
C PHE A 305 -7.52 20.45 9.35
N LEU A 306 -6.49 21.30 9.39
CA LEU A 306 -5.86 21.76 10.61
C LEU A 306 -6.57 22.95 11.27
N THR A 307 -7.42 23.69 10.55
CA THR A 307 -8.08 24.89 11.09
C THR A 307 -9.59 24.73 11.24
N GLN A 308 -10.24 23.90 10.42
CA GLN A 308 -11.70 23.73 10.42
C GLN A 308 -12.14 22.35 10.93
N ILE A 309 -11.39 21.29 10.62
CA ILE A 309 -11.77 19.92 11.01
C ILE A 309 -11.21 19.56 12.38
N PHE A 310 -9.89 19.63 12.56
CA PHE A 310 -9.19 19.28 13.79
C PHE A 310 -8.28 20.41 14.29
N PRO A 311 -8.87 21.50 14.83
CA PRO A 311 -8.14 22.71 15.19
C PRO A 311 -7.15 22.55 16.35
N SER A 312 -7.21 21.44 17.10
CA SER A 312 -6.31 21.22 18.25
C SER A 312 -5.00 20.53 17.86
N LEU A 313 -4.90 19.97 16.63
CA LEU A 313 -3.71 19.26 16.18
C LEU A 313 -2.47 20.16 16.00
N PRO A 314 -2.57 21.37 15.42
CA PRO A 314 -1.40 22.24 15.26
C PRO A 314 -0.69 22.55 16.57
N ASP A 315 -1.44 22.92 17.62
CA ASP A 315 -0.89 23.23 18.94
C ASP A 315 -0.20 22.01 19.56
N TYR A 316 -0.79 20.82 19.40
CA TYR A 316 -0.16 19.58 19.83
C TYR A 316 1.16 19.32 19.09
N PHE A 317 1.19 19.44 17.77
CA PHE A 317 2.40 19.21 16.98
C PHE A 317 3.50 20.23 17.31
N ALA A 318 3.14 21.50 17.51
CA ALA A 318 4.06 22.55 17.94
C ALA A 318 4.67 22.22 19.32
N ARG A 319 3.83 21.90 20.31
CA ARG A 319 4.28 21.54 21.67
C ARG A 319 5.26 20.36 21.66
N ILE A 320 4.94 19.27 20.96
CA ILE A 320 5.84 18.11 20.89
C ILE A 320 7.17 18.47 20.22
N ARG A 321 7.15 19.33 19.20
CA ARG A 321 8.38 19.81 18.56
C ARG A 321 9.24 20.61 19.53
N GLU A 322 8.64 21.54 20.27
CA GLU A 322 9.33 22.33 21.30
C GLU A 322 9.94 21.43 22.38
N GLU A 323 9.18 20.47 22.90
CA GLU A 323 9.65 19.51 23.91
C GLU A 323 10.84 18.67 23.43
N VAL A 324 10.81 18.18 22.19
CA VAL A 324 11.87 17.36 21.59
C VAL A 324 13.14 18.16 21.37
N PHE A 325 13.02 19.39 20.88
CA PHE A 325 14.18 20.24 20.56
C PHE A 325 14.66 21.11 21.73
N LYS A 326 13.92 21.13 22.87
CA LYS A 326 14.18 22.01 24.03
C LYS A 326 14.36 23.48 23.62
N ILE A 327 13.57 23.93 22.65
CA ILE A 327 13.45 25.35 22.25
C ILE A 327 12.41 25.98 23.18
#